data_AF-A0A3P7Z0S6-F1
#
_entry.id   AF-A0A3P7Z0S6-F1
#
_cell.length_a   1.000
_cell.length_b   1.000
_cell.length_c   1.000
_cell.angle_alpha   90.00
_cell.angle_beta   90.00
_cell.angle_gamma   90.00
#
_symmetry.space_group_name_H-M   'P 1'
#
loop_
_entity.id
_entity.type
_entity.pdbx_description
1 polymer ?
#
loop_
_entity_poly.entity_id
_entity_poly.type
_entity_poly.pdbx_seq_one_letter_code
_entity_poly.pdbx_strand_id
1 'polypeptide(L)'
;MKSFRNKSISVKMREILTLSNVAQYTFFSALVWQLMRAYTLTVLAQCTQSGDSLATDKEIIAWVNKKLASSERKRAIKSFQDPTISDACVVLDLIESIKPGTISYSLVKTGTAEDNLENAKYAITSGRKIGAKIYALPEDIVEVKPRMVMTVFACLMARDYTPNVKEMSSVEPLKNHE
;
A
#
# COMPACT_ATOMS: atom_id res chain seq x y z
N MET A 1 -29.12 -46.04 -25.74
CA MET A 1 -28.39 -44.90 -26.36
C MET A 1 -28.85 -43.49 -25.96
N LYS A 2 -30.00 -43.28 -25.27
CA LYS A 2 -30.49 -41.93 -24.89
C LYS A 2 -29.87 -41.35 -23.58
N SER A 3 -29.38 -42.22 -22.67
CA SER A 3 -28.84 -41.81 -21.36
C SER A 3 -27.49 -41.07 -21.43
N PHE A 4 -26.60 -41.46 -22.36
CA PHE A 4 -25.27 -40.83 -22.52
C PHE A 4 -25.33 -39.38 -23.01
N ARG A 5 -26.33 -39.03 -23.84
CA ARG A 5 -26.52 -37.66 -24.35
C ARG A 5 -26.94 -36.68 -23.25
N ASN A 6 -27.83 -37.10 -22.33
CA ASN A 6 -28.27 -36.25 -21.22
C ASN A 6 -27.17 -35.98 -20.19
N LYS A 7 -26.30 -36.96 -19.94
CA LYS A 7 -25.16 -36.78 -19.03
C LYS A 7 -24.13 -35.80 -19.61
N SER A 8 -23.87 -35.87 -20.93
CA SER A 8 -22.97 -34.96 -21.63
C SER A 8 -23.51 -33.51 -21.67
N ILE A 9 -24.81 -33.31 -21.88
CA ILE A 9 -25.45 -31.98 -21.85
C ILE A 9 -25.39 -31.36 -20.44
N SER A 10 -25.62 -32.16 -19.40
CA SER A 10 -25.58 -31.69 -18.00
C SER A 10 -24.15 -31.36 -17.51
N VAL A 11 -23.13 -31.97 -18.10
CA VAL A 11 -21.72 -31.63 -17.83
C VAL A 11 -21.37 -30.32 -18.56
N LYS A 12 -21.75 -30.20 -19.83
CA LYS A 12 -21.49 -29.01 -20.65
C LYS A 12 -22.20 -27.76 -20.13
N MET A 13 -23.43 -27.91 -19.60
CA MET A 13 -24.16 -26.83 -18.92
C MET A 13 -23.45 -26.37 -17.64
N ARG A 14 -22.87 -27.30 -16.87
CA ARG A 14 -22.08 -26.98 -15.67
C ARG A 14 -20.77 -26.27 -16.02
N GLU A 15 -20.07 -26.71 -17.07
CA GLU A 15 -18.88 -26.01 -17.58
C GLU A 15 -19.19 -24.59 -18.06
N ILE A 16 -20.33 -24.36 -18.72
CA ILE A 16 -20.74 -23.01 -19.15
C ILE A 16 -21.02 -22.11 -17.95
N LEU A 17 -21.69 -22.63 -16.91
CA LEU A 17 -21.95 -21.88 -15.67
C LEU A 17 -20.66 -21.58 -14.90
N THR A 18 -19.70 -22.51 -14.83
CA THR A 18 -18.41 -22.23 -14.19
C THR A 18 -17.57 -21.24 -15.00
N LEU A 19 -17.56 -21.34 -16.33
CA LEU A 19 -16.87 -20.37 -17.20
C LEU A 19 -17.48 -18.97 -17.10
N SER A 20 -18.81 -18.85 -17.04
CA SER A 20 -19.50 -17.58 -16.81
C SER A 20 -19.11 -16.96 -15.47
N ASN A 21 -19.11 -17.75 -14.39
CA ASN A 21 -18.71 -17.27 -13.07
C ASN A 21 -17.24 -16.83 -13.06
N VAL A 22 -16.32 -17.64 -13.60
CA VAL A 22 -14.88 -17.29 -13.67
C VAL A 22 -14.63 -16.02 -14.49
N ALA A 23 -15.37 -15.82 -15.59
CA ALA A 23 -15.31 -14.60 -16.38
C ALA A 23 -15.80 -13.38 -15.58
N GLN A 24 -16.89 -13.52 -14.82
CA GLN A 24 -17.39 -12.47 -13.93
C GLN A 24 -16.40 -12.13 -12.81
N TYR A 25 -15.76 -13.13 -12.17
CA TYR A 25 -14.72 -12.89 -11.17
C TYR A 25 -13.47 -12.19 -11.75
N THR A 26 -13.09 -12.54 -12.97
CA THR A 26 -11.97 -11.91 -13.69
C THR A 26 -12.29 -10.45 -14.01
N PHE A 27 -13.49 -10.17 -14.52
CA PHE A 27 -13.96 -8.82 -14.79
C PHE A 27 -14.05 -7.98 -13.51
N PHE A 28 -14.63 -8.54 -12.43
CA PHE A 28 -14.71 -7.87 -11.14
C PHE A 28 -13.33 -7.56 -10.56
N SER A 29 -12.40 -8.51 -10.61
CA SER A 29 -11.02 -8.28 -10.15
C SER A 29 -10.31 -7.22 -10.99
N ALA A 30 -10.52 -7.21 -12.31
CA ALA A 30 -10.00 -6.17 -13.19
C ALA A 30 -10.61 -4.80 -12.85
N LEU A 31 -11.91 -4.74 -12.58
CA LEU A 31 -12.61 -3.51 -12.22
C LEU A 31 -12.19 -2.99 -10.84
N VAL A 32 -12.05 -3.87 -9.84
CA VAL A 32 -11.51 -3.53 -8.51
C VAL A 32 -10.07 -3.06 -8.63
N TRP A 33 -9.24 -3.71 -9.44
CA TRP A 33 -7.87 -3.27 -9.68
C TRP A 33 -7.82 -1.91 -10.38
N GLN A 34 -8.67 -1.67 -11.38
CA GLN A 34 -8.77 -0.36 -12.05
C GLN A 34 -9.28 0.72 -11.09
N LEU A 35 -10.24 0.41 -10.21
CA LEU A 35 -10.74 1.34 -9.19
C LEU A 35 -9.68 1.63 -8.12
N MET A 36 -8.97 0.61 -7.63
CA MET A 36 -7.85 0.77 -6.71
C MET A 36 -6.72 1.57 -7.36
N ARG A 37 -6.46 1.34 -8.65
CA ARG A 37 -5.50 2.12 -9.43
C ARG A 37 -5.97 3.58 -9.58
N ALA A 38 -7.24 3.84 -9.90
CA ALA A 38 -7.79 5.19 -9.97
C ALA A 38 -7.77 5.90 -8.60
N TYR A 39 -8.06 5.19 -7.51
CA TYR A 39 -7.95 5.71 -6.15
C TYR A 39 -6.49 6.02 -5.78
N THR A 40 -5.57 5.12 -6.12
CA THR A 40 -4.13 5.35 -5.91
C THR A 40 -3.64 6.56 -6.70
N LEU A 41 -4.08 6.70 -7.96
CA LEU A 41 -3.74 7.84 -8.82
C LEU A 41 -4.32 9.15 -8.29
N THR A 42 -5.53 9.13 -7.72
CA THR A 42 -6.13 10.32 -7.09
C THR A 42 -5.44 10.67 -5.78
N VAL A 43 -5.07 9.69 -4.95
CA VAL A 43 -4.23 9.93 -3.76
C VAL A 43 -2.87 10.48 -4.18
N LEU A 44 -2.22 9.89 -5.18
CA LEU A 44 -0.96 10.36 -5.76
C LEU A 44 -1.06 11.79 -6.33
N ALA A 45 -2.16 12.12 -7.00
CA ALA A 45 -2.44 13.45 -7.53
C ALA A 45 -2.71 14.47 -6.41
N GLN A 46 -3.28 14.06 -5.28
CA GLN A 46 -3.38 14.89 -4.09
C GLN A 46 -2.02 15.14 -3.41
N CYS A 47 -1.02 14.29 -3.67
CA CYS A 47 0.34 14.46 -3.14
C CYS A 47 1.15 15.53 -3.89
N THR A 48 0.79 15.88 -5.12
CA THR A 48 1.48 16.92 -5.90
C THR A 48 0.76 18.24 -5.68
N GLN A 49 1.46 19.25 -5.13
CA GLN A 49 0.95 20.62 -4.91
C GLN A 49 0.48 21.34 -6.20
N SER A 50 0.51 20.68 -7.35
CA SER A 50 0.01 21.18 -8.62
C SER A 50 -0.75 20.03 -9.24
N GLY A 51 -2.07 20.17 -9.33
CA GLY A 51 -3.01 19.15 -9.80
C GLY A 51 -2.89 18.79 -11.27
N ASP A 52 -1.67 18.72 -11.80
CA ASP A 52 -1.40 18.57 -13.24
C ASP A 52 -0.30 17.55 -13.57
N SER A 53 0.30 16.89 -12.58
CA SER A 53 1.20 15.74 -12.85
C SER A 53 1.21 14.74 -11.70
N LEU A 54 1.01 13.48 -12.04
CA LEU A 54 1.22 12.35 -11.14
C LEU A 54 2.70 12.31 -10.77
N ALA A 55 3.02 12.20 -9.48
CA ALA A 55 4.39 11.98 -9.05
C ALA A 55 4.95 10.73 -9.76
N THR A 56 5.92 10.94 -10.63
CA THR A 56 6.55 9.87 -11.40
C THR A 56 7.33 8.99 -10.42
N ASP A 57 7.45 7.69 -10.70
CA ASP A 57 8.23 6.72 -9.92
C ASP A 57 9.61 7.26 -9.50
N LYS A 58 10.29 7.97 -10.41
CA LYS A 58 11.59 8.62 -10.19
C LYS A 58 11.54 9.73 -9.13
N GLU A 59 10.47 10.53 -9.10
CA GLU A 59 10.31 11.63 -8.15
C GLU A 59 10.08 11.11 -6.73
N ILE A 60 9.28 10.04 -6.60
CA ILE A 60 9.06 9.36 -5.32
C ILE A 60 10.40 8.79 -4.80
N ILE A 61 11.16 8.10 -5.64
CA ILE A 61 12.48 7.55 -5.27
C ILE A 61 13.44 8.66 -4.85
N ALA A 62 13.49 9.76 -5.61
CA ALA A 62 14.33 10.91 -5.29
C ALA A 62 13.93 11.55 -3.95
N TRP A 63 12.62 11.68 -3.68
CA TRP A 63 12.11 12.19 -2.42
C TRP A 63 12.47 11.28 -1.24
N VAL A 64 12.29 9.95 -1.38
CA VAL A 64 12.66 8.98 -0.34
C VAL A 64 14.14 9.10 0.01
N ASN A 65 15.02 9.08 -0.99
CA ASN A 65 16.46 9.18 -0.78
C ASN A 65 16.86 10.52 -0.17
N LYS A 66 16.24 11.63 -0.59
CA LYS A 66 16.46 12.96 0.01
C LYS A 66 16.04 12.99 1.48
N LYS A 67 14.89 12.39 1.82
CA LYS A 67 14.38 12.36 3.20
C LYS A 67 15.26 11.50 4.10
N LEU A 68 15.68 10.32 3.63
CA LEU A 68 16.61 9.45 4.36
C LEU A 68 17.99 10.10 4.55
N ALA A 69 18.50 10.82 3.56
CA ALA A 69 19.75 11.58 3.69
C ALA A 69 19.62 12.71 4.74
N SER A 70 18.47 13.37 4.81
CA SER A 70 18.23 14.44 5.80
C SER A 70 18.16 13.96 7.25
N SER A 71 17.91 12.67 7.48
CA SER A 71 17.85 12.04 8.81
C SER A 71 19.09 11.22 9.15
N GLU A 72 20.20 11.46 8.44
CA GLU A 72 21.49 10.77 8.58
C GLU A 72 21.42 9.24 8.43
N ARG A 73 20.45 8.74 7.67
CA ARG A 73 20.30 7.30 7.42
C ARG A 73 21.16 6.86 6.25
N LYS A 74 21.85 5.73 6.44
CA LYS A 74 22.76 5.15 5.42
C LYS A 74 22.03 4.37 4.32
N ARG A 75 20.75 4.06 4.52
CA ARG A 75 19.94 3.26 3.58
C ARG A 75 19.36 4.16 2.49
N ALA A 76 19.40 3.68 1.25
CA ALA A 76 18.85 4.35 0.08
C ALA A 76 18.29 3.30 -0.89
N ILE A 77 17.30 3.68 -1.69
CA ILE A 77 16.67 2.81 -2.68
C ILE A 77 16.98 3.27 -4.09
N LYS A 78 17.28 2.33 -4.99
CA LYS A 78 17.48 2.64 -6.42
C LYS A 78 16.21 2.43 -7.24
N SER A 79 15.37 1.48 -6.84
CA SER A 79 14.12 1.14 -7.51
C SER A 79 13.11 0.56 -6.51
N PHE A 80 11.83 0.47 -6.91
CA PHE A 80 10.81 -0.23 -6.12
C PHE A 80 10.89 -1.76 -6.19
N GLN A 81 11.87 -2.29 -6.93
CA GLN A 81 12.18 -3.71 -7.05
C GLN A 81 13.45 -4.10 -6.26
N ASP A 82 14.01 -3.15 -5.51
CA ASP A 82 15.26 -3.35 -4.81
C ASP A 82 15.08 -4.37 -3.67
N PRO A 83 15.85 -5.47 -3.63
CA PRO A 83 15.73 -6.50 -2.60
C PRO A 83 16.03 -5.96 -1.19
N THR A 84 16.71 -4.82 -1.08
CA THR A 84 16.93 -4.15 0.21
C THR A 84 15.65 -3.66 0.87
N ILE A 85 14.53 -3.59 0.13
CA ILE A 85 13.22 -3.22 0.68
C ILE A 85 12.56 -4.39 1.43
N SER A 86 12.98 -5.63 1.16
CA SER A 86 12.37 -6.84 1.73
C SER A 86 12.50 -6.91 3.26
N ASP A 87 13.50 -6.24 3.84
CA ASP A 87 13.74 -6.17 5.28
C ASP A 87 12.82 -5.18 6.02
N ALA A 88 12.03 -4.40 5.26
CA ALA A 88 11.18 -3.28 5.71
C ALA A 88 11.88 -2.19 6.55
N CYS A 89 13.21 -2.26 6.72
CA CYS A 89 14.00 -1.33 7.51
C CYS A 89 14.06 0.04 6.86
N VAL A 90 14.09 0.10 5.52
CA VAL A 90 14.00 1.35 4.76
C VAL A 90 12.68 2.08 5.07
N VAL A 91 11.57 1.34 5.13
CA VAL A 91 10.24 1.91 5.39
C VAL A 91 10.15 2.44 6.83
N LEU A 92 10.71 1.70 7.79
CA LEU A 92 10.81 2.14 9.19
C LEU A 92 11.64 3.40 9.36
N ASP A 93 12.83 3.45 8.74
CA ASP A 93 13.66 4.65 8.75
C ASP A 93 12.96 5.86 8.13
N LEU A 94 12.22 5.65 7.05
CA LEU A 94 11.47 6.71 6.41
C LEU A 94 10.36 7.25 7.33
N ILE A 95 9.63 6.37 8.02
CA ILE A 95 8.62 6.78 9.01
C ILE A 95 9.25 7.59 10.14
N GLU A 96 10.39 7.13 10.67
CA GLU A 96 11.15 7.86 11.69
C GLU A 96 11.64 9.22 11.18
N SER A 97 11.99 9.32 9.90
CA SER A 97 12.41 10.58 9.25
C SER A 97 11.26 11.56 9.06
N ILE A 98 10.03 11.07 8.89
CA ILE A 98 8.82 11.91 8.78
C ILE A 98 8.37 12.38 10.17
N LYS A 99 8.34 11.45 11.14
CA LYS A 99 7.95 11.75 12.52
C LYS A 99 8.90 11.06 13.50
N PRO A 100 9.94 11.76 13.97
CA PRO A 100 10.88 11.23 14.96
C PRO A 100 10.18 10.77 16.23
N GLY A 101 10.68 9.69 16.84
CA GLY A 101 10.11 9.07 18.04
C GLY A 101 8.90 8.16 17.77
N THR A 102 8.63 7.82 16.52
CA THR A 102 7.55 6.87 16.18
C THR A 102 8.03 5.43 16.27
N ILE A 103 9.29 5.19 15.89
CA ILE A 103 9.86 3.85 15.75
C ILE A 103 10.72 3.50 16.96
N SER A 104 10.44 2.34 17.55
CA SER A 104 11.28 1.73 18.57
C SER A 104 12.20 0.72 17.93
N TYR A 105 13.46 1.10 17.70
CA TYR A 105 14.46 0.23 17.07
C TYR A 105 14.78 -1.04 17.86
N SER A 106 14.40 -1.13 19.14
CA SER A 106 14.48 -2.36 19.94
C SER A 106 13.59 -3.50 19.42
N LEU A 107 12.55 -3.17 18.65
CA LEU A 107 11.63 -4.14 18.06
C LEU A 107 12.05 -4.58 16.65
N VAL A 108 13.05 -3.91 16.06
CA VAL A 108 13.51 -4.20 14.70
C VAL A 108 14.53 -5.32 14.76
N LYS A 109 14.21 -6.44 14.13
CA LYS A 109 15.09 -7.62 14.05
C LYS A 109 15.54 -7.80 12.62
N THR A 110 16.76 -8.27 12.40
CA THR A 110 17.29 -8.50 11.05
C THR A 110 18.00 -9.84 11.01
N GLY A 111 17.71 -10.67 10.01
CA GLY A 111 18.46 -11.91 9.78
C GLY A 111 17.63 -13.07 9.25
N THR A 112 16.33 -13.15 9.56
CA THR A 112 15.44 -14.22 9.08
C THR A 112 14.27 -13.69 8.26
N ALA A 113 13.62 -14.58 7.49
CA ALA A 113 12.44 -14.21 6.70
C ALA A 113 11.25 -13.87 7.59
N GLU A 114 11.13 -14.53 8.75
CA GLU A 114 10.15 -14.24 9.78
C GLU A 114 10.35 -12.84 10.37
N ASP A 115 11.60 -12.46 10.65
CA ASP A 115 11.94 -11.11 11.14
C ASP A 115 11.56 -10.03 10.12
N ASN A 116 11.80 -10.27 8.82
CA ASN A 116 11.40 -9.35 7.75
C ASN A 116 9.88 -9.14 7.73
N LEU A 117 9.11 -10.20 7.96
CA LEU A 117 7.65 -10.12 8.03
C LEU A 117 7.17 -9.38 9.29
N GLU A 118 7.81 -9.60 10.44
CA GLU A 118 7.54 -8.85 11.68
C GLU A 118 7.84 -7.36 11.49
N ASN A 119 8.97 -7.01 10.87
CA ASN A 119 9.34 -5.64 10.55
C ASN A 119 8.33 -4.99 9.59
N ALA A 120 7.89 -5.71 8.56
CA ALA A 120 6.90 -5.21 7.60
C ALA A 120 5.56 -4.91 8.28
N LYS A 121 5.08 -5.80 9.16
CA LYS A 121 3.89 -5.57 10.00
C LYS A 121 4.06 -4.33 10.87
N TYR A 122 5.23 -4.19 11.49
CA TYR A 122 5.54 -3.06 12.34
C TYR A 122 5.60 -1.73 11.55
N ALA A 123 6.19 -1.74 10.36
CA ALA A 123 6.27 -0.60 9.45
C ALA A 123 4.88 -0.13 9.02
N ILE A 124 4.01 -1.05 8.59
CA ILE A 124 2.63 -0.71 8.19
C ILE A 124 1.85 -0.12 9.36
N THR A 125 1.95 -0.73 10.55
CA THR A 125 1.24 -0.26 11.75
C THR A 125 1.73 1.13 12.14
N SER A 126 3.04 1.36 12.12
CA SER A 126 3.65 2.65 12.44
C SER A 126 3.32 3.72 11.40
N GLY A 127 3.31 3.37 10.11
CA GLY A 127 2.89 4.25 9.02
C GLY A 127 1.42 4.69 9.15
N ARG A 128 0.53 3.76 9.50
CA ARG A 128 -0.87 4.08 9.79
C ARG A 128 -1.02 4.95 11.04
N LYS A 129 -0.22 4.70 12.08
CA LYS A 129 -0.19 5.50 13.31
C LYS A 129 0.18 6.96 13.04
N ILE A 130 1.08 7.23 12.09
CA ILE A 130 1.38 8.61 11.70
C ILE A 130 0.29 9.22 10.83
N GLY A 131 -0.61 8.43 10.22
CA GLY A 131 -1.72 8.91 9.39
C GLY A 131 -1.58 8.60 7.90
N ALA A 132 -0.63 7.75 7.50
CA ALA A 132 -0.52 7.31 6.11
C ALA A 132 -1.57 6.24 5.79
N LYS A 133 -2.26 6.40 4.66
CA LYS A 133 -3.31 5.46 4.18
C LYS A 133 -2.68 4.26 3.45
N ILE A 134 -1.95 3.43 4.20
CA ILE A 134 -1.24 2.27 3.62
C ILE A 134 -2.19 1.08 3.52
N TYR A 135 -2.38 0.55 2.31
CA TYR A 135 -3.21 -0.63 2.02
C TYR A 135 -2.41 -1.90 1.69
N ALA A 136 -1.08 -1.79 1.59
CA ALA A 136 -0.23 -2.94 1.35
C ALA A 136 -0.29 -3.94 2.51
N LEU A 137 -0.18 -5.22 2.15
CA LEU A 137 0.02 -6.29 3.12
C LEU A 137 1.50 -6.41 3.48
N PRO A 138 1.85 -6.92 4.67
CA PRO A 138 3.24 -7.19 5.04
C PRO A 138 3.97 -8.06 4.01
N GLU A 139 3.28 -9.07 3.48
CA GLU A 139 3.79 -9.99 2.48
C GLU A 139 4.17 -9.27 1.17
N ASP A 140 3.43 -8.21 0.81
CA ASP A 140 3.72 -7.44 -0.41
C ASP A 140 5.05 -6.65 -0.30
N ILE A 141 5.45 -6.29 0.92
CA ILE A 141 6.73 -5.59 1.18
C ILE A 141 7.88 -6.61 1.16
N VAL A 142 7.71 -7.75 1.83
CA VAL A 142 8.73 -8.81 1.89
C VAL A 142 8.99 -9.40 0.51
N GLU A 143 7.94 -9.60 -0.30
CA GLU A 143 8.03 -10.07 -1.69
C GLU A 143 8.43 -8.95 -2.68
N VAL A 144 8.58 -7.71 -2.21
CA VAL A 144 8.97 -6.54 -3.00
C VAL A 144 8.07 -6.35 -4.23
N LYS A 145 6.75 -6.37 -4.04
CA LYS A 145 5.79 -6.14 -5.13
C LYS A 145 5.83 -4.67 -5.55
N PRO A 146 6.31 -4.32 -6.76
CA PRO A 146 6.68 -2.94 -7.08
C PRO A 146 5.51 -1.98 -7.00
N ARG A 147 4.32 -2.42 -7.41
CA ARG A 147 3.09 -1.62 -7.34
C ARG A 147 2.69 -1.31 -5.90
N MET A 148 2.79 -2.29 -5.00
CA MET A 148 2.40 -2.12 -3.59
C MET A 148 3.45 -1.32 -2.82
N VAL A 149 4.73 -1.57 -3.08
CA VAL A 149 5.84 -0.82 -2.49
C VAL A 149 5.79 0.65 -2.91
N MET A 150 5.53 0.93 -4.18
CA MET A 150 5.34 2.29 -4.68
C MET A 150 4.20 3.01 -3.93
N THR A 151 3.05 2.36 -3.72
CA THR A 151 1.93 3.00 -3.01
C THR A 151 2.24 3.27 -1.53
N VAL A 152 3.02 2.41 -0.87
CA VAL A 152 3.48 2.65 0.50
C VAL A 152 4.30 3.95 0.57
N PHE A 153 5.31 4.10 -0.29
CA PHE A 153 6.14 5.30 -0.32
C PHE A 153 5.35 6.54 -0.69
N ALA A 154 4.45 6.43 -1.66
CA ALA A 154 3.55 7.51 -2.05
C ALA A 154 2.66 7.97 -0.91
N CYS A 155 2.05 7.05 -0.14
CA CYS A 155 1.21 7.38 1.00
C CYS A 155 2.00 8.03 2.15
N LEU A 156 3.25 7.64 2.35
CA LEU A 156 4.15 8.26 3.31
C LEU A 156 4.56 9.67 2.87
N MET A 157 4.87 9.84 1.58
CA MET A 157 5.14 11.14 0.96
C MET A 157 3.93 12.07 1.11
N ALA A 158 2.72 11.59 0.81
CA ALA A 158 1.47 12.32 1.00
C ALA A 158 1.32 12.88 2.42
N ARG A 159 1.68 12.05 3.41
CA ARG A 159 1.58 12.40 4.82
C ARG A 159 2.61 13.45 5.22
N ASP A 160 3.83 13.39 4.68
CA ASP A 160 4.86 14.40 4.95
C ASP A 160 4.45 15.78 4.41
N TYR A 161 3.86 15.85 3.22
CA TYR A 161 3.35 17.09 2.63
C TYR A 161 2.04 17.60 3.27
N THR A 162 1.32 16.74 3.98
CA THR A 162 0.10 17.11 4.72
C THR A 162 0.37 17.08 6.23
N PRO A 163 1.09 18.07 6.80
CA PRO A 163 1.27 18.17 8.23
C PRO A 163 -0.08 18.50 8.89
N ASN A 164 -0.61 17.54 9.65
CA ASN A 164 -1.78 17.65 10.55
C ASN A 164 -2.94 18.59 10.14
N VAL A 165 -3.91 18.05 9.39
CA VAL A 165 -5.33 18.42 9.59
C VAL A 165 -5.87 17.51 10.71
N LYS A 166 -5.50 17.80 11.95
CA LYS A 166 -6.04 17.11 13.12
C LYS A 166 -6.75 18.10 14.06
N GLU A 167 -7.62 18.93 13.47
CA GLU A 167 -8.73 19.59 14.16
C GLU A 167 -9.90 19.77 13.18
N MET A 168 -10.63 18.69 12.85
CA MET A 168 -12.05 18.76 12.43
C MET A 168 -12.64 17.35 12.34
N SER A 169 -12.70 16.62 13.46
CA SER A 169 -13.69 15.53 13.60
C SER A 169 -13.98 15.17 15.06
N SER A 170 -13.93 16.16 15.96
CA SER A 170 -14.75 16.13 17.17
C SER A 170 -16.04 16.86 16.80
N VAL A 171 -16.96 16.16 16.15
CA VAL A 171 -18.35 16.65 16.09
C VAL A 171 -18.86 16.52 17.53
N GLU A 172 -18.89 17.64 18.26
CA GLU A 172 -19.56 17.70 19.55
C GLU A 172 -21.01 17.23 19.38
N PRO A 173 -21.54 16.37 20.27
CA PRO A 173 -22.95 16.05 20.23
C PRO A 173 -23.75 17.32 20.52
N LEU A 174 -24.60 17.68 19.57
CA LEU A 174 -25.56 18.78 19.63
C LEU A 174 -26.18 18.85 21.03
N LYS A 175 -25.80 19.87 21.81
CA LYS A 175 -26.57 20.28 22.98
C LYS A 175 -27.87 20.89 22.43
N ASN A 176 -28.94 20.13 22.55
CA ASN A 176 -30.29 20.65 22.46
C ASN A 176 -30.46 21.68 23.59
N HIS A 177 -30.57 22.96 23.22
CA HIS A 177 -31.12 23.97 24.10
C HIS A 177 -32.37 24.56 23.44
N GLU A 178 -33.48 24.20 24.07
CA GLU A 178 -34.80 24.87 24.21
C GLU A 178 -35.46 25.49 22.97
#